data_AF-A0A2V7HAK1-F1
#
_entry.id   AF-A0A2V7HAK1-F1
#
_cell.length_a   1.000
_cell.length_b   1.000
_cell.length_c   1.000
_cell.angle_alpha   90.00
_cell.angle_beta   90.00
_cell.angle_gamma   90.00
#
_symmetry.space_group_name_H-M   'P 1'
#
loop_
_entity.id
_entity.type
_entity.pdbx_description
1 polymer ?
#
loop_
_entity_poly.entity_id
_entity_poly.type
_entity_poly.pdbx_seq_one_letter_code
_entity_poly.pdbx_strand_id
1 'polypeptide(L)' 'MSASRVSGERAEVRTNRWRVSLLVVAMSLLSWGFPRPAPASEYAVGSGPYSVAAGDLNGDGRLDLVVANSLANSVSVLLG' A
#
# COMPACT_ATOMS: atom_id res chain seq x y z
N MET A 1 44.47 -43.01 -32.33
CA MET A 1 44.27 -42.33 -31.04
C MET A 1 43.70 -40.94 -31.31
N SER A 2 42.54 -40.67 -30.71
CA SER A 2 41.86 -39.39 -30.47
C SER A 2 41.61 -38.42 -31.62
N ALA A 3 40.32 -38.30 -31.98
CA ALA A 3 39.77 -37.22 -32.78
C ALA A 3 39.88 -35.88 -32.03
N SER A 4 40.51 -34.87 -32.64
CA SER A 4 40.47 -33.50 -32.13
C SER A 4 39.09 -32.92 -32.43
N ARG A 5 38.28 -32.79 -31.37
CA ARG A 5 36.94 -32.22 -31.38
C ARG A 5 36.93 -30.89 -32.15
N VAL A 6 36.11 -30.87 -33.20
CA VAL A 6 35.65 -29.68 -33.89
C VAL A 6 35.05 -28.71 -32.86
N SER A 7 35.65 -27.52 -32.83
CA SER A 7 35.06 -26.21 -32.54
C SER A 7 33.54 -26.23 -32.41
N GLY A 8 33.08 -26.50 -31.19
CA GLY A 8 31.72 -26.18 -30.76
C GLY A 8 31.76 -24.78 -30.17
N GLU A 9 31.92 -23.78 -31.02
CA GLU A 9 31.59 -22.39 -30.73
C GLU A 9 30.07 -22.34 -30.48
N ARG A 10 29.69 -22.83 -29.31
CA ARG A 10 28.33 -22.93 -28.85
C ARG A 10 27.91 -21.50 -28.60
N ALA A 11 27.30 -20.91 -29.63
CA ALA A 11 26.69 -19.59 -29.63
C ALA A 11 26.01 -19.36 -28.28
N GLU A 12 26.73 -18.65 -27.41
CA GLU A 12 26.17 -18.13 -26.19
C GLU A 12 25.17 -17.11 -26.66
N VAL A 13 23.91 -17.54 -26.80
CA VAL A 13 22.79 -16.65 -27.00
C VAL A 13 22.91 -15.69 -25.83
N ARG A 14 23.40 -14.48 -26.11
CA ARG A 14 23.43 -13.36 -25.18
C ARG A 14 21.98 -12.98 -24.95
N THR A 15 21.28 -13.82 -24.20
CA THR A 15 19.93 -13.54 -23.76
C THR A 15 20.09 -12.30 -22.90
N ASN A 16 19.44 -11.21 -23.28
CA ASN A 16 19.46 -10.00 -22.49
C ASN A 16 18.91 -10.36 -21.11
N ARG A 17 19.79 -10.59 -20.15
CA ARG A 17 19.46 -10.98 -18.77
C ARG A 17 18.55 -9.96 -18.10
N TRP A 18 18.57 -8.72 -18.58
CA TRP A 18 17.67 -7.63 -18.23
C TRP A 18 16.22 -7.85 -18.69
N ARG A 19 15.97 -8.48 -19.85
CA ARG A 19 14.60 -8.72 -20.36
C ARG A 19 13.85 -9.75 -19.50
N VAL A 20 14.55 -10.79 -19.04
CA VAL A 20 13.97 -11.81 -18.15
C VAL A 20 13.78 -11.25 -16.73
N SER A 21 14.75 -10.49 -16.22
CA SER A 21 14.66 -9.88 -14.88
C SER A 21 13.56 -8.81 -14.81
N LEU A 22 13.43 -7.98 -15.85
CA LEU A 22 12.38 -6.96 -15.92
C LEU A 22 10.99 -7.59 -16.02
N LEU A 23 10.85 -8.70 -16.76
CA LEU A 23 9.59 -9.43 -16.87
C LEU A 23 9.21 -10.08 -15.53
N VAL A 24 10.16 -10.68 -14.82
CA VAL A 24 9.92 -11.28 -13.49
C VAL A 24 9.56 -10.20 -12.46
N VAL A 25 10.21 -9.04 -12.49
CA VAL A 25 9.82 -7.89 -11.63
C VAL A 25 8.43 -7.39 -12.00
N ALA A 26 8.11 -7.19 -13.28
CA ALA A 26 6.79 -6.71 -13.72
C ALA A 26 5.66 -7.71 -13.42
N MET A 27 5.90 -9.02 -13.53
CA MET A 27 4.93 -10.07 -13.20
C MET A 27 4.75 -10.23 -11.69
N SER A 28 5.79 -9.98 -10.89
CA SER A 28 5.69 -9.91 -9.43
C SER A 28 4.90 -8.67 -8.97
N LEU A 29 5.03 -7.55 -9.69
CA LEU A 29 4.31 -6.30 -9.42
C LEU A 29 2.83 -6.34 -9.82
N LEU A 30 2.45 -7.17 -10.79
CA LEU A 30 1.05 -7.36 -11.19
C LEU A 30 0.24 -8.22 -10.22
N SER A 31 0.91 -9.01 -9.37
CA SER A 31 0.27 -9.88 -8.38
C SER A 31 0.17 -9.24 -7.00
N TRP A 32 0.81 -8.09 -6.77
CA TRP A 32 0.95 -7.54 -5.42
C TRP A 32 -0.07 -6.48 -5.03
N GLY A 33 -0.90 -6.02 -5.97
CA GLY A 33 -1.94 -5.02 -5.73
C GLY A 33 -1.38 -3.76 -5.06
N PHE A 34 -1.09 -2.72 -5.84
CA PHE A 34 -0.76 -1.40 -5.25
C PHE A 34 -1.77 -1.07 -4.14
N PRO A 35 -1.32 -0.60 -2.96
CA PRO A 35 -2.23 -0.22 -1.90
C PRO A 35 -3.23 0.77 -2.48
N ARG A 36 -4.47 0.33 -2.63
CA ARG A 36 -5.54 1.25 -2.97
C ARG A 36 -5.74 2.09 -1.71
N PRO A 37 -5.80 3.43 -1.81
CA PRO A 37 -6.31 4.23 -0.71
C PRO A 37 -7.59 3.57 -0.23
N ALA A 38 -7.69 3.32 1.08
CA ALA A 38 -8.92 2.80 1.64
C ALA A 38 -10.07 3.74 1.23
N PRO A 39 -11.26 3.21 0.93
CA PRO A 39 -12.41 4.08 0.68
C PRO A 39 -12.57 5.03 1.87
N ALA A 40 -12.87 6.31 1.60
CA ALA A 40 -13.11 7.28 2.66
C ALA A 40 -14.32 6.83 3.49
N SER A 41 -14.18 6.84 4.82
CA SER A 41 -15.28 6.61 5.73
C SER A 41 -15.86 7.95 6.16
N GLU A 42 -17.16 8.13 5.95
CA GLU A 42 -17.89 9.30 6.44
C GLU A 42 -18.50 8.99 7.80
N TYR A 43 -18.31 9.90 8.75
CA TYR A 43 -18.90 9.80 10.07
C TYR A 43 -19.73 11.05 10.34
N ALA A 44 -20.99 10.85 10.71
CA ALA A 44 -21.86 11.94 11.07
C ALA A 44 -21.42 12.55 12.42
N VAL A 45 -21.30 13.87 12.44
CA VAL A 45 -21.03 14.69 13.63
C VAL A 45 -22.03 15.84 13.71
N GLY A 46 -21.92 16.68 14.73
CA GLY A 46 -22.72 17.90 14.83
C GLY A 46 -22.44 18.91 13.70
N SER A 47 -23.29 19.92 13.58
CA SER A 47 -23.13 20.98 12.59
C SER A 47 -21.96 21.92 12.92
N GLY A 48 -21.26 22.36 11.87
CA GLY A 48 -20.11 23.28 11.98
C GLY A 48 -18.92 22.67 12.73
N PRO A 49 -18.36 21.53 12.28
CA PRO A 49 -17.12 21.02 12.85
C PRO A 49 -15.99 22.05 12.67
N TYR A 50 -15.33 22.42 13.77
CA TYR A 50 -14.28 23.45 13.79
C TYR A 50 -12.89 22.88 14.13
N SER A 51 -12.83 21.85 14.96
CA SER A 51 -11.58 21.25 15.40
C SER A 51 -11.74 19.75 15.62
N VAL A 52 -10.66 18.99 15.40
CA VAL A 52 -10.59 17.55 15.62
C VAL A 52 -9.30 17.21 16.37
N ALA A 53 -9.39 16.26 17.30
CA ALA A 53 -8.26 15.65 18.00
C ALA A 53 -8.41 14.13 17.99
N ALA A 54 -7.30 13.42 18.14
CA ALA A 54 -7.27 11.97 18.15
C ALA A 54 -6.54 11.45 19.40
N GLY A 55 -7.07 10.40 20.02
CA GLY A 55 -6.50 9.77 21.22
C GLY A 55 -7.31 8.53 21.63
N ASP A 56 -6.73 7.63 22.39
CA ASP A 56 -7.47 6.51 23.01
C ASP A 56 -8.21 7.05 24.24
N LEU A 57 -9.54 7.22 24.13
CA LEU A 57 -10.37 7.84 25.15
C LEU A 57 -11.13 6.80 25.98
N ASN A 58 -11.34 5.62 25.43
CA ASN A 58 -12.08 4.53 26.07
C ASN A 58 -11.17 3.44 26.69
N GLY A 59 -9.85 3.47 26.41
CA GLY A 59 -8.85 2.56 26.94
C GLY A 59 -8.74 1.22 26.22
N ASP A 60 -9.25 1.10 24.99
CA ASP A 60 -9.24 -0.15 24.23
C ASP A 60 -7.99 -0.34 23.35
N GLY A 61 -7.08 0.65 23.35
CA GLY A 61 -5.86 0.64 22.56
C GLY A 61 -6.05 1.04 21.10
N ARG A 62 -7.26 1.48 20.70
CA ARG A 62 -7.57 2.03 19.38
C ARG A 62 -7.65 3.56 19.48
N LEU A 63 -7.41 4.21 18.34
CA LEU A 63 -7.44 5.67 18.29
C LEU A 63 -8.87 6.14 18.07
N ASP A 64 -9.41 6.89 19.03
CA ASP A 64 -10.71 7.55 18.92
C ASP A 64 -10.54 8.98 18.38
N LEU A 65 -11.64 9.58 17.92
CA LEU A 65 -11.69 10.97 17.47
C LEU A 65 -12.66 11.80 18.31
N VAL A 66 -12.27 13.03 18.61
CA VAL A 66 -13.14 14.04 19.23
C VAL A 66 -13.28 15.22 18.28
N VAL A 67 -14.52 15.60 18.02
CA VAL A 67 -14.86 16.70 17.11
C VAL A 67 -15.64 17.76 17.86
N ALA A 68 -15.14 19.00 17.83
CA ALA A 68 -15.82 20.18 18.37
C ALA A 68 -16.73 20.80 17.31
N ASN A 69 -18.04 20.83 17.56
CA ASN A 69 -19.07 21.32 16.64
C ASN A 69 -19.56 22.70 17.10
N SER A 70 -18.99 23.77 16.53
CA SER A 70 -19.20 25.13 17.01
C SER A 70 -20.62 25.64 16.77
N LEU A 71 -21.26 25.25 15.66
CA LEU A 71 -22.64 25.66 15.37
C LEU A 71 -23.67 24.85 16.14
N ALA A 72 -23.36 23.58 16.47
CA ALA A 72 -24.23 22.71 17.25
C ALA A 72 -24.09 22.88 18.77
N ASN A 73 -23.10 23.63 19.26
CA ASN A 73 -22.73 23.70 20.67
C ASN A 73 -22.55 22.31 21.31
N SER A 74 -21.92 21.39 20.58
CA SER A 74 -21.75 20.00 21.02
C SER A 74 -20.36 19.44 20.70
N VAL A 75 -20.04 18.32 21.35
CA VAL A 75 -18.83 17.53 21.06
C VAL A 75 -19.27 16.15 20.61
N SER A 76 -18.72 15.66 19.51
CA SER A 76 -18.91 14.29 19.03
C SER A 76 -17.68 13.45 19.37
N VAL A 77 -17.88 12.22 19.84
CA VAL A 77 -16.83 11.24 20.09
C VAL A 77 -17.07 10.03 19.20
N LEU A 78 -16.06 9.64 18.43
CA LEU A 78 -16.11 8.52 17.50
C LEU A 78 -15.12 7.47 17.97
N LEU A 79 -15.62 6.29 18.31
CA LEU A 79 -14.81 5.20 18.84
C LEU A 79 -14.26 4.33 17.70
N GLY A 80 -13.00 3.88 17.85
CA GLY A 80 -12.23 3.13 16.84
C GLY A 80 -12.33 1.61 16.86
#